data_AF-A7SIK9-F1
#
_entry.id   AF-A7SIK9-F1
#
_cell.length_a   1.000
_cell.length_b   1.000
_cell.length_c   1.000
_cell.angle_alpha   90.00
_cell.angle_beta   90.00
_cell.angle_gamma   90.00
#
_symmetry.space_group_name_H-M   'P 1'
#
loop_
_entity.id
_entity.type
_entity.pdbx_description
1 polymer ?
#
loop_
_entity_poly.entity_id
_entity_poly.type
_entity_poly.pdbx_seq_one_letter_code
_entity_poly.pdbx_strand_id
1 'polypeptide(L)'
;QDRVYVQQNGVDNVYNLGLILFRDKVVRYGNIRDHLCQTLLSLVRKERRGKVVDRMAIRNACQMLMILGIDSRHVYEEDFERPFLEESAEFYKVSMALWMGQIFHMVQYILGRCIENEEYNV
;
A
#
# COMPACT_ATOMS: atom_id res chain seq x y z
N GLN A 1 34.48 10.37 14.76
CA GLN A 1 34.75 11.42 15.75
C GLN A 1 33.55 12.35 15.74
N ASP A 2 32.48 12.00 16.45
CA ASP A 2 31.21 12.77 16.43
C ASP A 2 30.38 12.61 17.72
N ARG A 3 30.93 11.90 18.72
CA ARG A 3 30.17 11.49 19.91
C ARG A 3 30.16 12.53 21.04
N VAL A 4 30.97 13.57 20.96
CA VAL A 4 31.26 14.42 22.13
C VAL A 4 30.53 15.76 22.12
N TYR A 5 30.08 16.27 20.95
CA TYR A 5 29.47 17.60 20.85
C TYR A 5 27.93 17.60 20.88
N VAL A 6 27.28 16.54 20.41
CA VAL A 6 25.81 16.51 20.21
C VAL A 6 25.03 16.31 21.50
N GLN A 7 25.66 15.75 22.55
CA GLN A 7 24.97 15.40 23.80
C GLN A 7 24.66 16.59 24.73
N GLN A 8 25.16 17.79 24.47
CA GLN A 8 25.04 18.92 25.41
C GLN A 8 23.97 19.96 25.07
N ASN A 9 23.43 20.01 23.84
CA ASN A 9 22.58 21.14 23.40
C ASN A 9 21.19 20.77 22.88
N GLY A 10 20.74 19.51 22.93
CA GLY A 10 19.40 19.14 22.44
C GLY A 10 19.18 19.40 20.95
N VAL A 11 20.27 19.49 20.17
CA VAL A 11 20.25 19.71 18.71
C VAL A 11 20.29 18.35 18.04
N ASP A 12 19.48 18.17 16.99
CA ASP A 12 19.50 16.97 16.16
C ASP A 12 20.92 16.64 15.66
N ASN A 13 21.29 15.36 15.74
CA ASN A 13 22.56 14.87 15.20
C ASN A 13 22.66 15.21 13.70
N VAL A 14 23.86 15.48 13.18
CA VAL A 14 24.13 15.73 11.75
C VAL A 14 23.43 14.70 10.85
N TYR A 15 23.34 13.45 11.30
CA TYR A 15 22.59 12.41 10.61
C TYR A 15 21.08 12.72 10.49
N ASN A 16 20.42 13.09 11.59
CA ASN A 16 19.00 13.49 11.60
C ASN A 16 18.77 14.72 10.73
N LEU A 17 19.67 15.70 10.77
CA LEU A 17 19.59 16.88 9.91
C LEU A 17 19.65 16.49 8.42
N GLY A 18 20.52 15.54 8.06
CA GLY A 18 20.59 15.00 6.71
C GLY A 18 19.29 14.32 6.27
N LEU A 19 18.67 13.55 7.16
CA LEU A 19 17.37 12.91 6.91
C LEU A 19 16.24 13.94 6.73
N ILE A 20 16.19 14.98 7.56
CA ILE A 20 15.22 16.07 7.46
C ILE A 20 15.37 16.78 6.10
N LEU A 21 16.59 17.12 5.71
CA LEU A 21 16.85 17.78 4.42
C LEU A 21 16.45 16.88 3.24
N PHE A 22 16.78 15.59 3.28
CA PHE A 22 16.39 14.66 2.22
C PHE A 22 14.87 14.49 2.14
N ARG A 23 14.20 14.35 3.29
CA ARG A 23 12.73 14.28 3.38
C ARG A 23 12.09 15.50 2.73
N ASP A 24 12.49 16.71 3.13
CA ASP A 24 11.79 17.93 2.76
C ASP A 24 12.17 18.46 1.38
N LYS A 25 13.42 18.23 0.94
CA LYS A 25 13.93 18.75 -0.33
C LYS A 25 13.94 17.73 -1.47
N VAL A 26 13.76 16.44 -1.18
CA VAL A 26 13.73 15.39 -2.21
C VAL A 26 12.40 14.64 -2.17
N VAL A 27 12.12 13.92 -1.09
CA VAL A 27 10.96 13.00 -1.05
C VAL A 27 9.63 13.76 -1.08
N ARG A 28 9.51 14.83 -0.32
CA ARG A 28 8.31 15.68 -0.24
C ARG A 28 8.32 16.86 -1.21
N TYR A 29 9.30 16.93 -2.10
CA TYR A 29 9.45 18.07 -3.00
C TYR A 29 8.56 17.95 -4.24
N GLY A 30 7.70 18.95 -4.43
CA GLY A 30 6.82 19.06 -5.59
C GLY A 30 6.01 17.78 -5.82
N ASN A 31 6.07 17.25 -7.05
CA ASN A 31 5.29 16.09 -7.45
C ASN A 31 5.95 14.74 -7.08
N ILE A 32 7.15 14.76 -6.48
CA ILE A 32 7.90 13.52 -6.19
C ILE A 32 7.15 12.64 -5.20
N ARG A 33 6.60 13.24 -4.13
CA ARG A 33 5.82 12.51 -3.12
C ARG A 33 4.65 11.76 -3.76
N ASP A 34 3.87 12.49 -4.55
CA ASP A 34 2.67 11.95 -5.17
C ASP A 34 3.04 10.88 -6.21
N HIS A 35 4.11 11.08 -6.96
CA HIS A 35 4.61 10.11 -7.93
C HIS A 35 5.15 8.84 -7.27
N LEU A 36 5.89 8.97 -6.16
CA LEU A 36 6.38 7.85 -5.36
C LEU A 36 5.19 7.04 -4.84
N CYS A 37 4.21 7.70 -4.22
CA CYS A 37 3.01 7.06 -3.70
C CYS A 37 2.24 6.33 -4.81
N GLN A 38 1.94 7.01 -5.92
CA GLN A 38 1.24 6.41 -7.07
C GLN A 38 2.01 5.21 -7.66
N THR A 39 3.34 5.29 -7.73
CA THR A 39 4.19 4.21 -8.23
C THR A 39 4.10 2.99 -7.33
N LEU A 40 4.26 3.15 -6.01
CA LEU A 40 4.16 2.05 -5.05
C LEU A 40 2.76 1.42 -5.08
N LEU A 41 1.71 2.23 -5.08
CA LEU A 41 0.33 1.75 -5.22
C LEU A 41 0.11 1.00 -6.54
N SER A 42 0.67 1.49 -7.65
CA SER A 42 0.62 0.81 -8.95
C SER A 42 1.32 -0.55 -8.92
N LEU A 43 2.46 -0.66 -8.24
CA LEU A 43 3.16 -1.94 -8.06
C LEU A 43 2.30 -2.93 -7.23
N VAL A 44 1.69 -2.48 -6.13
CA VAL A 44 0.76 -3.29 -5.33
C VAL A 44 -0.44 -3.76 -6.18
N ARG A 45 -1.05 -2.87 -6.97
CA ARG A 45 -2.16 -3.23 -7.87
C ARG A 45 -1.75 -4.28 -8.89
N LYS A 46 -0.55 -4.18 -9.45
CA LYS A 46 -0.01 -5.15 -10.41
C LYS A 46 0.18 -6.51 -9.73
N GLU A 47 0.75 -6.52 -8.52
CA GLU A 47 0.92 -7.73 -7.73
C GLU A 47 -0.40 -8.43 -7.42
N ARG A 48 -1.43 -7.68 -6.98
CA ARG A 48 -2.77 -8.22 -6.70
C ARG A 48 -3.44 -8.88 -7.89
N ARG A 49 -3.06 -8.49 -9.11
CA ARG A 49 -3.54 -9.08 -10.37
C ARG A 49 -2.67 -10.24 -10.86
N GLY A 50 -1.74 -10.72 -10.02
CA GLY A 50 -0.85 -11.83 -10.35
C GLY A 50 0.34 -11.45 -11.25
N LYS A 51 0.62 -10.15 -11.44
CA LYS A 51 1.81 -9.73 -12.21
C LYS A 51 3.06 -9.84 -11.36
N VAL A 52 4.16 -10.27 -11.98
CA VAL A 52 5.49 -10.24 -11.35
C VAL A 52 5.90 -8.78 -11.15
N VAL A 53 6.24 -8.43 -9.90
CA VAL A 53 6.72 -7.09 -9.52
C VAL A 53 7.97 -7.22 -8.66
N ASP A 54 8.78 -6.16 -8.64
CA ASP A 54 9.91 -6.08 -7.74
C ASP A 54 9.45 -5.73 -6.32
N ARG A 55 9.27 -6.78 -5.51
CA ARG A 55 8.94 -6.67 -4.08
C ARG A 55 10.05 -6.00 -3.27
N MET A 56 11.31 -6.11 -3.71
CA MET A 56 12.43 -5.46 -3.02
C MET A 56 12.37 -3.95 -3.18
N ALA A 57 12.00 -3.45 -4.36
CA ALA A 57 11.81 -2.02 -4.59
C ALA A 57 10.73 -1.43 -3.66
N ILE A 58 9.59 -2.11 -3.52
CA ILE A 58 8.52 -1.70 -2.58
C ILE A 58 9.04 -1.68 -1.15
N ARG A 59 9.69 -2.78 -0.72
CA ARG A 59 10.24 -2.91 0.63
C ARG A 59 11.25 -1.80 0.94
N ASN A 60 12.18 -1.55 0.03
CA ASN A 60 13.24 -0.56 0.23
C ASN A 60 12.66 0.86 0.29
N ALA A 61 11.66 1.17 -0.54
CA ALA A 61 10.96 2.46 -0.48
C ALA A 61 10.20 2.65 0.85
N CYS A 62 9.48 1.62 1.32
CA CYS A 62 8.81 1.68 2.62
C CYS A 62 9.80 1.84 3.77
N GLN A 63 10.93 1.12 3.73
CA GLN A 63 11.99 1.26 4.72
C GLN A 63 12.60 2.66 4.72
N MET A 64 12.83 3.24 3.55
CA MET A 64 13.27 4.63 3.42
C MET A 64 12.27 5.60 4.08
N LEU A 65 10.96 5.47 3.79
CA LEU A 65 9.93 6.31 4.41
C LEU A 65 9.89 6.17 5.93
N MET A 66 10.11 4.96 6.47
CA MET A 66 10.21 4.73 7.91
C MET A 66 11.44 5.43 8.52
N ILE A 67 12.60 5.36 7.87
CA ILE A 67 13.84 6.00 8.34
C ILE A 67 13.70 7.53 8.35
N LEU A 68 13.05 8.11 7.34
CA LEU A 68 12.84 9.55 7.24
C LEU A 68 11.87 10.10 8.30
N GLY A 69 11.13 9.23 8.97
CA GLY A 69 10.26 9.61 10.08
C GLY A 69 10.97 9.93 11.38
N ILE A 70 12.28 9.62 11.52
CA ILE A 70 13.15 9.87 12.68
C ILE A 70 12.46 9.53 14.02
N ASP A 71 12.75 8.34 14.54
CA ASP A 71 12.15 7.79 15.78
C ASP A 71 10.61 7.67 15.76
N SER A 72 9.98 7.92 14.61
CA SER A 72 8.54 7.77 14.40
C SER A 72 8.22 7.30 12.97
N ARG A 73 6.97 6.88 12.74
CA ARG A 73 6.51 6.37 11.43
C ARG A 73 5.64 7.35 10.64
N HIS A 74 5.58 8.62 11.05
CA HIS A 74 4.65 9.60 10.48
C HIS A 74 4.81 9.79 8.96
N VAL A 75 6.05 9.83 8.45
CA VAL A 75 6.32 9.96 7.00
C VAL A 75 5.76 8.78 6.22
N TYR A 76 5.96 7.56 6.72
CA TYR A 76 5.39 6.36 6.11
C TYR A 76 3.85 6.33 6.19
N GLU A 77 3.29 6.68 7.35
CA GLU A 77 1.84 6.70 7.57
C GLU A 77 1.13 7.65 6.61
N GLU A 78 1.62 8.88 6.53
CA GLU A 78 1.01 9.96 5.75
C GLU A 78 1.26 9.78 4.25
N ASP A 79 2.49 9.47 3.85
CA ASP A 79 2.88 9.50 2.45
C ASP A 79 2.55 8.19 1.72
N PHE A 80 2.31 7.08 2.44
CA PHE A 80 2.00 5.77 1.83
C PHE A 80 0.91 4.95 2.53
N GLU A 81 0.97 4.74 3.85
CA GLU A 81 0.07 3.77 4.53
C GLU A 81 -1.40 4.15 4.41
N ARG A 82 -1.76 5.42 4.66
CA ARG A 82 -3.14 5.89 4.53
C ARG A 82 -3.69 5.71 3.10
N PRO A 83 -3.04 6.23 2.03
CA PRO A 83 -3.45 5.97 0.65
C PRO A 83 -3.55 4.48 0.31
N PHE A 84 -2.60 3.68 0.81
CA PHE A 84 -2.60 2.24 0.59
C PHE A 84 -3.81 1.55 1.24
N LEU A 85 -4.13 1.89 2.49
CA LEU A 85 -5.26 1.30 3.20
C LEU A 85 -6.60 1.70 2.58
N GLU A 86 -6.76 2.96 2.21
CA GLU A 86 -7.96 3.46 1.50
C GLU A 86 -8.19 2.69 0.20
N GLU A 87 -7.15 2.60 -0.64
CA GLU A 87 -7.24 1.89 -1.91
C GLU A 87 -7.48 0.38 -1.71
N SER A 88 -6.89 -0.20 -0.68
CA SER A 88 -7.07 -1.61 -0.34
C SER A 88 -8.49 -1.91 0.14
N ALA A 89 -9.05 -1.03 0.97
CA ALA A 89 -10.42 -1.15 1.42
C ALA A 89 -11.40 -1.12 0.24
N GLU A 90 -11.23 -0.17 -0.68
CA GLU A 90 -12.06 -0.09 -1.89
C GLU A 90 -11.89 -1.32 -2.79
N PHE A 91 -10.65 -1.78 -3.00
CA PHE A 91 -10.39 -2.99 -3.76
C PHE A 91 -11.11 -4.22 -3.19
N TYR A 92 -11.04 -4.44 -1.88
CA TYR A 92 -11.68 -5.60 -1.25
C TYR A 92 -13.20 -5.48 -1.17
N LYS A 93 -13.75 -4.28 -0.98
CA LYS A 93 -15.22 -4.07 -1.03
C LYS A 93 -15.78 -4.44 -2.41
N VAL A 94 -15.19 -3.90 -3.47
CA VAL A 94 -15.63 -4.14 -4.85
C VAL A 94 -15.41 -5.59 -5.24
N SER A 95 -14.24 -6.16 -4.90
CA SER A 95 -13.96 -7.56 -5.17
C SER A 95 -14.98 -8.44 -4.45
N MET A 96 -15.19 -8.27 -3.15
CA MET A 96 -16.16 -9.09 -2.40
C MET A 96 -17.57 -9.04 -3.02
N ALA A 97 -18.07 -7.84 -3.37
CA ALA A 97 -19.39 -7.68 -3.97
C ALA A 97 -19.50 -8.38 -5.34
N LEU A 98 -18.49 -8.26 -6.19
CA LEU A 98 -18.47 -8.91 -7.51
C LEU A 98 -18.48 -10.43 -7.38
N TRP A 99 -17.65 -10.97 -6.49
CA TRP A 99 -17.55 -12.41 -6.26
C TRP A 99 -18.86 -12.97 -5.69
N MET A 100 -19.50 -12.25 -4.76
CA MET A 100 -20.81 -12.61 -4.23
C MET A 100 -21.88 -12.64 -5.33
N GLY A 101 -21.90 -11.65 -6.23
CA GLY A 101 -22.82 -11.64 -7.36
C GLY A 101 -22.62 -12.82 -8.32
N GLN A 102 -21.36 -13.18 -8.62
CA GLN A 102 -21.05 -14.33 -9.46
C GLN A 102 -21.46 -15.65 -8.81
N ILE A 103 -21.18 -15.83 -7.51
CA ILE A 103 -21.62 -17.00 -6.75
C ILE A 103 -23.14 -17.09 -6.75
N PHE A 104 -23.84 -15.99 -6.50
CA PHE A 104 -25.30 -15.96 -6.50
C PHE A 104 -25.89 -16.39 -7.85
N HIS A 105 -25.40 -15.83 -8.96
CA HIS A 105 -25.82 -16.21 -10.31
C HIS A 105 -25.54 -17.69 -10.61
N MET A 106 -24.36 -18.19 -10.21
CA MET A 106 -24.01 -19.60 -10.39
C MET A 106 -24.94 -20.53 -9.60
N VAL A 107 -25.26 -20.19 -8.34
CA VAL A 107 -26.19 -20.97 -7.50
C VAL A 107 -27.59 -20.99 -8.10
N GLN A 108 -28.10 -19.84 -8.58
CA GLN A 108 -29.39 -19.79 -9.26
C GLN A 108 -29.42 -20.65 -10.52
N TYR A 109 -28.35 -20.61 -11.32
CA TYR A 109 -28.23 -21.43 -12.52
C TYR A 109 -28.23 -22.93 -12.20
N ILE A 110 -27.44 -23.37 -11.21
CA ILE A 110 -27.40 -24.77 -10.79
C ILE A 110 -28.76 -25.21 -10.25
N LEU A 111 -29.39 -24.41 -9.40
CA LEU A 111 -30.70 -24.73 -8.83
C LEU A 111 -31.78 -24.85 -9.92
N GLY A 112 -31.82 -23.93 -10.88
CA GLY A 112 -32.74 -23.98 -12.02
C GLY A 112 -32.56 -25.26 -12.84
N ARG A 113 -31.29 -25.65 -13.11
CA ARG A 113 -30.98 -26.91 -13.80
C ARG A 113 -31.35 -28.15 -13.00
N CYS A 114 -31.30 -28.12 -11.67
CA CYS A 114 -31.75 -29.22 -10.83
C CYS A 114 -33.28 -29.37 -10.88
N ILE A 115 -34.02 -28.26 -10.78
CA ILE A 115 -35.48 -28.26 -10.85
C ILE A 115 -35.96 -28.77 -12.22
N GLU A 116 -35.37 -28.27 -13.32
CA GLU A 116 -35.68 -28.76 -14.68
C GLU A 116 -35.39 -30.26 -14.84
N ASN A 117 -34.28 -30.76 -14.28
CA ASN A 117 -33.95 -32.20 -14.36
C ASN A 117 -34.87 -33.08 -13.50
N GLU A 118 -35.47 -32.55 -12.44
CA GLU A 118 -36.48 -33.27 -11.65
C GLU A 118 -37.82 -33.36 -12.40
N GLU A 119 -38.27 -32.30 -13.08
CA GLU A 119 -39.50 -32.34 -13.90
C GLU A 119 -39.40 -33.28 -15.12
N TYR A 120 -38.21 -33.48 -15.67
CA TYR A 120 -37.98 -34.39 -16.81
C TYR A 120 -37.73 -35.86 -16.42
N ASN A 121 -37.52 -36.17 -15.13
CA ASN A 121 -37.30 -37.55 -14.63
C ASN A 121 -38.55 -38.17 -13.95
N VAL A 122 -39.72 -37.53 -14.09
CA VAL A 122 -41.02 -38.05 -13.61
C VAL A 122 -41.86 -38.59 -14.76
#